data_AF-A0A956DZ10-F1
#
_entry.id   AF-A0A956DZ10-F1
#
_cell.length_a   1.000
_cell.length_b   1.000
_cell.length_c   1.000
_cell.angle_alpha   90.00
_cell.angle_beta   90.00
_cell.angle_gamma   90.00
#
_symmetry.space_group_name_H-M   'P 1'
#
loop_
_entity.id
_entity.type
_entity.pdbx_description
1 polymer ?
#
loop_
_entity_poly.entity_id
_entity_poly.type
_entity_poly.pdbx_seq_one_letter_code
_entity_poly.pdbx_strand_id
1 'polypeptide(L)'
;MRVRILPLLMLAIACDETPADKPAPSASVQAATKLPSALPLPEPKQEEPPPVVKRECKEGAAVDFGNADVEAEVRRKLQKEKGTITKPELAKVKSLKLSSVSLDSLDNCVFPHLSHVQGLFFGRGKIRDLEPISELTTLLDLKLAHNPITDVSKLEKLTKLDRLDLGHTQVRDLKPLEKLTELTDLQLDDTPVSDLTPLSKLTKLEKLSIQRTRVKDLKPLKELKSLKFVYINGAPVDEPFVIMRPGLKVVDQ
;
A
#
# COMPACT_ATOMS: atom_id res chain seq x y z
N MET A 1 43.53 30.83 66.82
CA MET A 1 44.71 31.61 66.38
C MET A 1 45.93 30.70 66.37
N ARG A 2 46.66 30.63 65.25
CA ARG A 2 47.99 29.98 65.04
C ARG A 2 48.07 28.44 65.31
N VAL A 3 48.47 27.55 64.37
CA VAL A 3 49.75 27.46 63.59
C VAL A 3 50.91 27.11 64.54
N ARG A 4 51.74 26.06 64.38
CA ARG A 4 51.97 25.00 63.36
C ARG A 4 52.50 23.73 64.14
N ILE A 5 53.05 22.62 63.62
CA ILE A 5 53.58 22.18 62.31
C ILE A 5 53.42 20.64 62.14
N LEU A 6 53.92 20.05 61.04
CA LEU A 6 53.97 18.60 60.74
C LEU A 6 55.43 18.07 60.84
N PRO A 7 55.67 16.74 60.87
CA PRO A 7 56.53 16.17 59.82
C PRO A 7 55.87 15.06 58.97
N LEU A 8 56.51 14.79 57.83
CA LEU A 8 56.04 14.01 56.69
C LEU A 8 56.86 12.70 56.51
N LEU A 9 56.59 11.94 55.45
CA LEU A 9 57.18 10.66 54.98
C LEU A 9 56.55 9.39 55.62
N MET A 10 55.94 8.42 54.91
CA MET A 10 55.87 8.05 53.47
C MET A 10 57.24 7.84 52.81
N LEU A 11 57.61 6.70 52.21
CA LEU A 11 56.85 5.58 51.62
C LEU A 11 57.61 4.25 51.88
N ALA A 12 56.93 3.11 51.86
CA ALA A 12 57.58 1.79 52.00
C ALA A 12 58.27 1.34 50.69
N ILE A 13 59.34 0.57 50.83
CA ILE A 13 60.18 0.05 49.73
C ILE A 13 59.54 -1.20 49.11
N ALA A 14 59.68 -1.36 47.80
CA ALA A 14 59.14 -2.47 47.01
C ALA A 14 60.16 -3.59 46.70
N CYS A 15 59.60 -4.69 46.19
CA CYS A 15 60.19 -5.85 45.50
C CYS A 15 60.65 -6.99 46.42
N ASP A 16 60.54 -8.28 46.07
CA ASP A 16 60.26 -8.90 44.76
C ASP A 16 59.62 -10.30 44.97
N GLU A 17 58.70 -10.75 44.12
CA GLU A 17 58.15 -12.13 44.16
C GLU A 17 57.90 -12.68 42.74
N THR A 18 57.86 -14.03 42.62
CA THR A 18 57.71 -14.85 41.39
C THR A 18 59.01 -15.08 40.58
N PRO A 19 59.11 -16.09 39.68
CA PRO A 19 58.06 -17.03 39.23
C PRO A 19 58.44 -18.53 39.14
N ALA A 20 57.41 -19.40 39.16
CA ALA A 20 57.27 -20.69 38.42
C ALA A 20 56.07 -21.50 38.98
N ASP A 21 55.24 -22.20 38.21
CA ASP A 21 54.98 -22.21 36.75
C ASP A 21 53.63 -22.92 36.45
N LYS A 22 53.02 -22.58 35.30
CA LYS A 22 51.93 -23.26 34.54
C LYS A 22 50.46 -23.29 35.05
N PRO A 23 49.50 -22.86 34.20
CA PRO A 23 48.06 -23.07 34.39
C PRO A 23 47.55 -24.38 33.74
N ALA A 24 46.46 -24.94 34.28
CA ALA A 24 45.68 -26.02 33.66
C ALA A 24 44.59 -25.45 32.70
N PRO A 25 44.16 -26.19 31.66
CA PRO A 25 43.52 -25.59 30.49
C PRO A 25 42.02 -25.34 30.63
N SER A 26 41.57 -24.22 30.06
CA SER A 26 40.16 -23.92 29.79
C SER A 26 39.72 -24.51 28.44
N ALA A 27 38.80 -25.48 28.43
CA ALA A 27 38.04 -25.85 27.22
C ALA A 27 36.73 -26.60 27.55
N SER A 28 35.77 -26.51 26.64
CA SER A 28 34.54 -27.33 26.53
C SER A 28 33.51 -27.27 27.67
N VAL A 29 32.76 -26.17 27.72
CA VAL A 29 31.30 -26.24 27.96
C VAL A 29 30.59 -25.94 26.64
N GLN A 30 30.47 -26.96 25.78
CA GLN A 30 29.58 -26.92 24.62
C GLN A 30 28.22 -27.52 25.01
N ALA A 31 27.30 -26.68 25.50
CA ALA A 31 25.91 -27.06 25.71
C ALA A 31 24.97 -25.83 25.66
N ALA A 32 25.20 -24.89 24.73
CA ALA A 32 24.20 -23.90 24.39
C ALA A 32 23.12 -24.57 23.51
N THR A 33 22.18 -25.29 24.16
CA THR A 33 20.98 -25.78 23.49
C THR A 33 20.24 -24.62 22.87
N LYS A 34 20.33 -24.53 21.54
CA LYS A 34 19.63 -23.55 20.71
C LYS A 34 18.14 -23.61 21.05
N LEU A 35 17.60 -22.55 21.66
CA LEU A 35 16.15 -22.41 21.81
C LEU A 35 15.55 -22.61 20.41
N PRO A 36 14.54 -23.48 20.24
CA PRO A 36 13.86 -23.58 18.96
C PRO A 36 13.31 -22.20 18.64
N SER A 37 13.67 -21.67 17.47
CA SER A 37 13.06 -20.45 16.95
C SER A 37 11.56 -20.64 17.00
N ALA A 38 10.86 -19.77 17.74
CA ALA A 38 9.41 -19.85 17.84
C ALA A 38 8.83 -19.91 16.43
N LEU A 39 8.04 -20.95 16.17
CA LEU A 39 7.29 -21.05 14.92
C LEU A 39 6.57 -19.72 14.71
N PRO A 40 6.59 -19.13 13.49
CA PRO A 40 5.80 -17.94 13.22
C PRO A 40 4.38 -18.21 13.69
N LEU A 41 3.88 -17.37 14.60
CA LEU A 41 2.48 -17.42 14.99
C LEU A 41 1.67 -17.39 13.69
N PRO A 42 0.74 -18.34 13.46
CA PRO A 42 -0.04 -18.34 12.24
C PRO A 42 -0.68 -16.96 12.13
N GLU A 43 -0.55 -16.31 10.96
CA GLU A 43 -1.23 -15.03 10.73
C GLU A 43 -2.68 -15.20 11.15
N PRO A 44 -3.25 -14.27 11.94
CA PRO A 44 -4.63 -14.41 12.40
C PRO A 44 -5.49 -14.64 11.16
N LYS A 45 -6.20 -15.78 11.13
CA LYS A 45 -7.06 -16.16 10.00
C LYS A 45 -7.91 -14.94 9.68
N GLN A 46 -7.70 -14.35 8.50
CA GLN A 46 -8.47 -13.18 8.09
C GLN A 46 -9.92 -13.65 7.96
N GLU A 47 -10.74 -13.26 8.94
CA GLU A 47 -12.16 -13.53 8.92
C GLU A 47 -12.73 -12.88 7.66
N GLU A 48 -13.31 -13.70 6.78
CA GLU A 48 -13.80 -13.19 5.49
C GLU A 48 -14.83 -12.09 5.77
N PRO A 49 -14.66 -10.90 5.18
CA PRO A 49 -15.59 -9.80 5.44
C PRO A 49 -17.01 -10.23 5.06
N PRO A 50 -18.04 -9.87 5.86
CA PRO A 50 -19.41 -10.28 5.58
C PRO A 50 -19.81 -9.89 4.14
N PRO A 51 -20.56 -10.76 3.44
CA PRO A 51 -20.84 -10.61 2.02
C PRO A 51 -21.52 -9.27 1.74
N VAL A 52 -21.05 -8.59 0.68
CA VAL A 52 -21.59 -7.28 0.29
C VAL A 52 -23.00 -7.47 -0.25
N VAL A 53 -24.00 -7.08 0.55
CA VAL A 53 -25.41 -7.16 0.17
C VAL A 53 -25.66 -6.18 -0.97
N LYS A 54 -25.89 -6.71 -2.17
CA LYS A 54 -26.23 -5.91 -3.34
C LYS A 54 -27.66 -5.40 -3.20
N ARG A 55 -27.83 -4.09 -3.29
CA ARG A 55 -29.12 -3.41 -3.28
C ARG A 55 -29.85 -3.62 -4.61
N GLU A 56 -31.15 -3.87 -4.54
CA GLU A 56 -32.03 -3.90 -5.71
C GLU A 56 -32.35 -2.47 -6.19
N CYS A 57 -32.31 -2.27 -7.51
CA CYS A 57 -32.59 -0.98 -8.12
C CYS A 57 -34.08 -0.82 -8.41
N LYS A 58 -34.66 0.32 -8.03
CA LYS A 58 -36.02 0.67 -8.48
C LYS A 58 -36.11 0.68 -10.00
N GLU A 59 -37.19 0.11 -10.52
CA GLU A 59 -37.48 0.13 -11.95
C GLU A 59 -37.87 1.54 -12.44
N GLY A 60 -37.59 1.81 -13.71
CA GLY A 60 -37.97 3.05 -14.39
C GLY A 60 -36.80 3.79 -15.04
N ALA A 61 -37.09 4.98 -15.56
CA ALA A 61 -36.11 5.84 -16.23
C ALA A 61 -35.20 6.62 -15.27
N ALA A 62 -35.61 6.76 -14.00
CA ALA A 62 -34.86 7.45 -12.97
C ALA A 62 -33.71 6.60 -12.42
N VAL A 63 -32.59 7.24 -12.12
CA VAL A 63 -31.49 6.63 -11.36
C VAL A 63 -31.85 6.60 -9.87
N ASP A 64 -31.67 5.44 -9.23
CA ASP A 64 -31.89 5.27 -7.79
C ASP A 64 -30.56 5.38 -7.02
N PHE A 65 -30.19 6.59 -6.59
CA PHE A 65 -28.85 6.87 -6.08
C PHE A 65 -28.48 6.21 -4.75
N GLY A 66 -29.45 5.98 -3.86
CA GLY A 66 -29.22 5.43 -2.50
C GLY A 66 -28.46 6.36 -1.53
N ASN A 67 -27.60 7.22 -2.04
CA ASN A 67 -26.79 8.18 -1.31
C ASN A 67 -26.95 9.60 -1.91
N ALA A 68 -27.38 10.55 -1.08
CA ALA A 68 -27.68 11.91 -1.51
C ALA A 68 -26.43 12.72 -1.91
N ASP A 69 -25.26 12.43 -1.35
CA ASP A 69 -24.00 13.10 -1.69
C ASP A 69 -23.48 12.65 -3.06
N VAL A 70 -23.65 11.36 -3.40
CA VAL A 70 -23.37 10.83 -4.74
C VAL A 70 -24.32 11.48 -5.77
N GLU A 71 -25.61 11.61 -5.45
CA GLU A 71 -26.56 12.34 -6.30
C GLU A 71 -26.14 13.80 -6.48
N ALA A 72 -25.79 14.50 -5.40
CA ALA A 72 -25.36 15.91 -5.44
C ALA A 72 -24.09 16.10 -6.28
N GLU A 73 -23.10 15.21 -6.17
CA GLU A 73 -21.89 15.22 -7.00
C GLU A 73 -22.25 15.03 -8.48
N VAL A 74 -23.11 14.05 -8.81
CA VAL A 74 -23.58 13.83 -10.20
C VAL A 74 -24.35 15.05 -10.72
N ARG A 75 -25.27 15.62 -9.93
CA ARG A 75 -26.02 16.84 -10.29
C ARG A 75 -25.08 18.00 -10.62
N ARG A 76 -24.02 18.19 -9.84
CA ARG A 76 -22.99 19.20 -10.10
C ARG A 76 -22.25 18.94 -11.41
N LYS A 77 -21.92 17.68 -11.73
CA LYS A 77 -21.25 17.31 -12.99
C LYS A 77 -22.16 17.46 -14.22
N LEU A 78 -23.46 17.26 -14.05
CA LEU A 78 -24.47 17.44 -15.10
C LEU A 78 -25.02 18.87 -15.20
N GLN A 79 -24.64 19.77 -14.28
CA GLN A 79 -25.21 21.12 -14.13
C GLN A 79 -26.74 21.09 -14.00
N LYS A 80 -27.27 20.09 -13.30
CA LYS A 80 -28.71 19.76 -13.22
C LYS A 80 -29.21 19.73 -11.77
N GLU A 81 -29.48 20.92 -11.23
CA GLU A 81 -29.90 21.09 -9.82
C GLU A 81 -31.19 20.35 -9.47
N LYS A 82 -32.16 20.27 -10.40
CA LYS A 82 -33.52 19.74 -10.16
C LYS A 82 -33.97 18.78 -11.25
N GLY A 83 -35.03 18.03 -10.95
CA GLY A 83 -35.62 17.03 -11.85
C GLY A 83 -34.84 15.71 -11.90
N THR A 84 -35.45 14.71 -12.55
CA THR A 84 -34.93 13.35 -12.65
C THR A 84 -33.60 13.27 -13.39
N ILE A 85 -32.63 12.51 -12.87
CA ILE A 85 -31.45 12.08 -13.63
C ILE A 85 -31.74 10.70 -14.23
N THR A 86 -31.45 10.55 -15.51
CA THR A 86 -31.63 9.30 -16.27
C THR A 86 -30.30 8.59 -16.53
N LYS A 87 -30.34 7.29 -16.82
CA LYS A 87 -29.13 6.50 -17.13
C LYS A 87 -28.31 7.05 -18.32
N PRO A 88 -28.92 7.54 -19.44
CA PRO A 88 -28.18 8.20 -20.51
C PRO A 88 -27.54 9.54 -20.12
N GLU A 89 -28.00 10.18 -19.04
CA GLU A 89 -27.34 11.37 -18.49
C GLU A 89 -26.12 10.99 -17.64
N LEU A 90 -26.19 9.91 -16.83
CA LEU A 90 -25.00 9.38 -16.12
C LEU A 90 -23.84 9.08 -17.07
N ALA A 91 -24.13 8.52 -18.24
CA ALA A 91 -23.13 8.22 -19.26
C ALA A 91 -22.37 9.46 -19.79
N LYS A 92 -22.82 10.69 -19.49
CA LYS A 92 -22.12 11.95 -19.83
C LYS A 92 -21.10 12.39 -18.77
N VAL A 93 -21.12 11.79 -17.57
CA VAL A 93 -20.24 12.15 -16.46
C VAL A 93 -18.82 11.62 -16.71
N LYS A 94 -17.89 12.52 -17.04
CA LYS A 94 -16.48 12.17 -17.29
C LYS A 94 -15.66 11.95 -16.02
N SER A 95 -16.04 12.54 -14.89
CA SER A 95 -15.33 12.35 -13.63
C SER A 95 -16.20 12.66 -12.43
N LEU A 96 -16.12 11.82 -11.40
CA LEU A 96 -16.87 11.94 -10.15
C LEU A 96 -15.88 12.05 -8.96
N LYS A 97 -15.98 13.13 -8.18
CA LYS A 97 -15.12 13.34 -7.00
C LYS A 97 -15.92 13.09 -5.73
N LEU A 98 -15.70 11.94 -5.12
CA LEU A 98 -16.36 11.46 -3.90
C LEU A 98 -15.39 11.41 -2.71
N SER A 99 -14.26 12.10 -2.78
CA SER A 99 -13.22 12.09 -1.73
C SER A 99 -13.69 12.64 -0.38
N SER A 100 -14.77 13.43 -0.36
CA SER A 100 -15.45 13.93 0.84
C SER A 100 -16.64 13.07 1.29
N VAL A 101 -16.94 11.98 0.57
CA VAL A 101 -18.11 11.12 0.80
C VAL A 101 -17.62 9.76 1.32
N SER A 102 -18.06 9.40 2.53
CA SER A 102 -17.83 8.05 3.07
C SER A 102 -18.83 7.08 2.46
N LEU A 103 -18.37 6.17 1.60
CA LEU A 103 -19.19 5.11 1.04
C LEU A 103 -18.92 3.77 1.73
N ASP A 104 -19.99 3.07 2.08
CA ASP A 104 -19.90 1.70 2.59
C ASP A 104 -19.84 0.66 1.46
N SER A 105 -20.38 0.99 0.29
CA SER A 105 -20.37 0.14 -0.91
C SER A 105 -20.50 0.98 -2.18
N LEU A 106 -20.12 0.40 -3.32
CA LEU A 106 -20.45 0.93 -4.63
C LEU A 106 -21.86 0.45 -5.02
N ASP A 107 -22.78 1.38 -5.33
CA ASP A 107 -24.16 1.04 -5.70
C ASP A 107 -24.26 0.59 -7.17
N ASN A 108 -24.77 -0.63 -7.39
CA ASN A 108 -25.02 -1.21 -8.72
C ASN A 108 -26.03 -0.40 -9.55
N CYS A 109 -26.84 0.45 -8.92
CA CYS A 109 -27.82 1.31 -9.58
C CYS A 109 -27.21 2.59 -10.17
N VAL A 110 -25.95 2.90 -9.83
CA VAL A 110 -25.26 4.14 -10.24
C VAL A 110 -23.99 3.86 -11.03
N PHE A 111 -23.02 3.15 -10.43
CA PHE A 111 -21.66 3.07 -10.98
C PHE A 111 -21.57 2.37 -12.35
N PRO A 112 -22.28 1.26 -12.63
CA PRO A 112 -22.27 0.61 -13.94
C PRO A 112 -22.81 1.48 -15.08
N HIS A 113 -23.54 2.56 -14.76
CA HIS A 113 -24.13 3.46 -15.75
C HIS A 113 -23.25 4.69 -16.08
N LEU A 114 -22.08 4.82 -15.43
CA LEU A 114 -21.07 5.85 -15.70
C LEU A 114 -20.16 5.47 -16.88
N SER A 115 -20.73 4.98 -17.99
CA SER A 115 -20.00 4.22 -19.04
C SER A 115 -18.91 4.97 -19.83
N HIS A 116 -18.76 6.27 -19.64
CA HIS A 116 -17.68 7.09 -20.24
C HIS A 116 -16.84 7.81 -19.18
N VAL A 117 -16.91 7.38 -17.91
CA VAL A 117 -16.14 7.99 -16.83
C VAL A 117 -14.65 7.68 -17.01
N GLN A 118 -13.83 8.71 -16.82
CA GLN A 118 -12.37 8.69 -16.97
C GLN A 118 -11.68 8.85 -15.61
N GLY A 119 -12.36 9.42 -14.60
CA GLY A 119 -11.79 9.63 -13.27
C GLY A 119 -12.79 9.40 -12.13
N LEU A 120 -12.58 8.37 -11.31
CA LEU A 120 -13.33 8.09 -10.09
C LEU A 120 -12.44 8.24 -8.86
N PHE A 121 -12.84 9.15 -7.96
CA PHE A 121 -12.05 9.48 -6.77
C PHE A 121 -12.86 9.21 -5.51
N PHE A 122 -12.68 8.05 -4.90
CA PHE A 122 -13.35 7.70 -3.65
C PHE A 122 -12.62 8.29 -2.44
N GLY A 123 -13.37 8.53 -1.36
CA GLY A 123 -12.82 8.88 -0.07
C GLY A 123 -12.56 7.64 0.79
N ARG A 124 -12.13 7.88 2.03
CA ARG A 124 -12.13 6.86 3.09
C ARG A 124 -13.54 6.32 3.28
N GLY A 125 -13.67 5.00 3.34
CA GLY A 125 -14.97 4.33 3.43
C GLY A 125 -14.85 2.87 3.86
N LYS A 126 -15.86 2.06 3.50
CA LYS A 126 -15.88 0.60 3.70
C LYS A 126 -15.99 -0.19 2.39
N ILE A 127 -15.66 0.41 1.24
CA ILE A 127 -15.72 -0.27 -0.07
C ILE A 127 -14.91 -1.56 -0.03
N ARG A 128 -15.51 -2.65 -0.52
CA ARG A 128 -14.91 -4.00 -0.62
C ARG A 128 -15.14 -4.61 -2.00
N ASP A 129 -16.39 -4.60 -2.45
CA ASP A 129 -16.77 -5.07 -3.78
C ASP A 129 -16.51 -3.98 -4.84
N LEU A 130 -15.78 -4.36 -5.89
CA LEU A 130 -15.44 -3.54 -7.04
C LEU A 130 -16.18 -3.97 -8.31
N GLU A 131 -17.06 -4.99 -8.25
CA GLU A 131 -17.93 -5.40 -9.36
C GLU A 131 -18.67 -4.21 -10.02
N PRO A 132 -19.21 -3.22 -9.29
CA PRO A 132 -19.99 -2.13 -9.90
C PRO A 132 -19.18 -1.17 -10.79
N ILE A 133 -17.85 -1.30 -10.82
CA ILE A 133 -16.95 -0.53 -11.70
C ILE A 133 -16.16 -1.39 -12.69
N SER A 134 -16.37 -2.72 -12.70
CA SER A 134 -15.56 -3.68 -13.47
C SER A 134 -15.55 -3.48 -14.99
N GLU A 135 -16.68 -3.03 -15.56
CA GLU A 135 -16.82 -2.80 -17.01
C GLU A 135 -16.54 -1.34 -17.43
N LEU A 136 -16.09 -0.47 -16.52
CA LEU A 136 -15.82 0.95 -16.80
C LEU A 136 -14.48 1.17 -17.53
N THR A 137 -14.30 0.47 -18.65
CA THR A 137 -13.07 0.38 -19.47
C THR A 137 -12.59 1.71 -20.08
N THR A 138 -13.28 2.82 -19.84
CA THR A 138 -12.85 4.19 -20.15
C THR A 138 -12.06 4.87 -19.02
N LEU A 139 -11.98 4.24 -17.84
CA LEU A 139 -11.25 4.78 -16.68
C LEU A 139 -9.76 4.96 -16.97
N LEU A 140 -9.26 6.14 -16.56
CA LEU A 140 -7.86 6.54 -16.63
C LEU A 140 -7.30 6.77 -15.21
N ASP A 141 -8.11 7.29 -14.29
CA ASP A 141 -7.72 7.66 -12.93
C ASP A 141 -8.69 7.04 -11.91
N LEU A 142 -8.17 6.20 -11.02
CA LEU A 142 -8.96 5.50 -10.01
C LEU A 142 -8.30 5.61 -8.63
N LYS A 143 -8.94 6.34 -7.71
CA LYS A 143 -8.53 6.38 -6.31
C LYS A 143 -9.50 5.61 -5.42
N LEU A 144 -8.98 4.61 -4.72
CA LEU A 144 -9.69 3.71 -3.82
C LEU A 144 -9.07 3.66 -2.42
N ALA A 145 -8.07 4.50 -2.14
CA ALA A 145 -7.32 4.50 -0.89
C ALA A 145 -8.20 4.60 0.38
N HIS A 146 -7.69 4.06 1.49
CA HIS A 146 -8.39 3.96 2.78
C HIS A 146 -9.76 3.24 2.72
N ASN A 147 -9.85 2.17 1.92
CA ASN A 147 -10.98 1.25 1.89
C ASN A 147 -10.49 -0.19 2.15
N PRO A 148 -11.27 -1.05 2.83
CA PRO A 148 -10.88 -2.40 3.22
C PRO A 148 -10.93 -3.42 2.06
N ILE A 149 -10.46 -3.03 0.88
CA ILE A 149 -10.38 -3.84 -0.34
C ILE A 149 -9.29 -4.90 -0.18
N THR A 150 -9.62 -6.16 -0.50
CA THR A 150 -8.69 -7.30 -0.51
C THR A 150 -8.48 -7.86 -1.91
N ASP A 151 -9.55 -7.94 -2.70
CA ASP A 151 -9.56 -8.43 -4.08
C ASP A 151 -9.63 -7.28 -5.09
N VAL A 152 -8.74 -7.30 -6.07
CA VAL A 152 -8.66 -6.37 -7.20
C VAL A 152 -8.90 -7.05 -8.56
N SER A 153 -9.38 -8.30 -8.58
CA SER A 153 -9.74 -9.07 -9.79
C SER A 153 -10.58 -8.25 -10.78
N LYS A 154 -11.52 -7.46 -10.25
CA LYS A 154 -12.45 -6.61 -11.01
C LYS A 154 -11.80 -5.46 -11.75
N LEU A 155 -10.54 -5.15 -11.47
CA LEU A 155 -9.77 -4.13 -12.19
C LEU A 155 -9.12 -4.66 -13.46
N GLU A 156 -9.05 -5.99 -13.69
CA GLU A 156 -8.24 -6.59 -14.78
C GLU A 156 -8.62 -6.12 -16.20
N LYS A 157 -9.88 -5.68 -16.39
CA LYS A 157 -10.43 -5.21 -17.66
C LYS A 157 -10.16 -3.73 -17.92
N LEU A 158 -9.75 -2.97 -16.90
CA LEU A 158 -9.60 -1.51 -16.95
C LEU A 158 -8.25 -1.11 -17.58
N THR A 159 -7.89 -1.72 -18.71
CA THR A 159 -6.54 -1.67 -19.32
C THR A 159 -6.07 -0.28 -19.75
N LYS A 160 -6.94 0.73 -19.70
CA LYS A 160 -6.63 2.15 -19.95
C LYS A 160 -6.27 2.95 -18.69
N LEU A 161 -6.27 2.32 -17.51
CA LEU A 161 -5.86 2.98 -16.27
C LEU A 161 -4.41 3.50 -16.41
N ASP A 162 -4.29 4.81 -16.27
CA ASP A 162 -3.05 5.59 -16.22
C ASP A 162 -2.57 5.73 -14.77
N ARG A 163 -3.50 5.96 -13.83
CA ARG A 163 -3.19 6.19 -12.41
C ARG A 163 -4.13 5.40 -11.49
N LEU A 164 -3.54 4.64 -10.58
CA LEU A 164 -4.24 3.78 -9.63
C LEU A 164 -3.71 3.97 -8.20
N ASP A 165 -4.61 4.29 -7.28
CA ASP A 165 -4.29 4.52 -5.87
C ASP A 165 -5.06 3.53 -4.97
N LEU A 166 -4.30 2.56 -4.42
CA LEU A 166 -4.75 1.49 -3.53
C LEU A 166 -4.10 1.62 -2.14
N GLY A 167 -3.61 2.81 -1.76
CA GLY A 167 -2.98 3.03 -0.47
C GLY A 167 -3.92 2.76 0.71
N HIS A 168 -3.40 2.22 1.82
CA HIS A 168 -4.17 1.83 3.01
C HIS A 168 -5.35 0.88 2.70
N THR A 169 -5.15 -0.05 1.76
CA THR A 169 -6.06 -1.18 1.50
C THR A 169 -5.46 -2.49 2.05
N GLN A 170 -6.16 -3.61 1.93
CA GLN A 170 -5.71 -4.94 2.34
C GLN A 170 -5.29 -5.83 1.17
N VAL A 171 -5.00 -5.24 0.01
CA VAL A 171 -4.57 -5.96 -1.21
C VAL A 171 -3.26 -6.70 -0.95
N ARG A 172 -3.20 -7.98 -1.34
CA ARG A 172 -2.00 -8.84 -1.28
C ARG A 172 -1.53 -9.29 -2.65
N ASP A 173 -2.47 -9.70 -3.51
CA ASP A 173 -2.19 -10.19 -4.86
C ASP A 173 -2.30 -9.05 -5.89
N LEU A 174 -1.23 -8.83 -6.64
CA LEU A 174 -1.17 -7.84 -7.74
C LEU A 174 -1.39 -8.47 -9.12
N LYS A 175 -1.59 -9.79 -9.22
CA LYS A 175 -1.79 -10.50 -10.49
C LYS A 175 -2.89 -9.89 -11.38
N PRO A 176 -4.05 -9.43 -10.87
CA PRO A 176 -5.05 -8.74 -11.70
C PRO A 176 -4.54 -7.48 -12.40
N LEU A 177 -3.48 -6.85 -11.90
CA LEU A 177 -2.91 -5.63 -12.45
C LEU A 177 -1.93 -5.89 -13.61
N GLU A 178 -1.54 -7.14 -13.91
CA GLU A 178 -0.51 -7.48 -14.91
C GLU A 178 -0.84 -6.99 -16.34
N LYS A 179 -2.13 -6.78 -16.62
CA LYS A 179 -2.68 -6.36 -17.93
C LYS A 179 -2.84 -4.84 -18.04
N LEU A 180 -2.62 -4.08 -16.97
CA LEU A 180 -2.82 -2.63 -16.92
C LEU A 180 -1.60 -1.87 -17.47
N THR A 181 -1.16 -2.24 -18.68
CA THR A 181 0.11 -1.80 -19.27
C THR A 181 0.21 -0.30 -19.54
N GLU A 182 -0.90 0.43 -19.44
CA GLU A 182 -0.97 1.89 -19.54
C GLU A 182 -0.65 2.63 -18.23
N LEU A 183 -0.54 1.93 -17.10
CA LEU A 183 -0.26 2.57 -15.80
C LEU A 183 1.08 3.33 -15.80
N THR A 184 1.03 4.59 -15.37
CA THR A 184 2.17 5.48 -15.16
C THR A 184 2.40 5.78 -13.66
N ASP A 185 1.37 5.75 -12.82
CA ASP A 185 1.44 6.00 -11.37
C ASP A 185 0.66 4.91 -10.60
N LEU A 186 1.35 4.19 -9.70
CA LEU A 186 0.76 3.16 -8.83
C LEU A 186 1.15 3.40 -7.36
N GLN A 187 0.13 3.55 -6.50
CA GLN A 187 0.30 3.74 -5.06
C GLN A 187 -0.22 2.50 -4.30
N LEU A 188 0.66 1.86 -3.53
CA LEU A 188 0.41 0.63 -2.75
C LEU A 188 0.81 0.81 -1.27
N ASP A 189 0.91 2.04 -0.79
CA ASP A 189 1.36 2.35 0.57
C ASP A 189 0.48 1.68 1.63
N ASP A 190 1.09 1.21 2.73
CA ASP A 190 0.39 0.52 3.84
C ASP A 190 -0.46 -0.69 3.40
N THR A 191 -0.06 -1.39 2.34
CA THR A 191 -0.68 -2.66 1.92
C THR A 191 0.17 -3.88 2.30
N PRO A 192 -0.44 -5.05 2.57
CA PRO A 192 0.27 -6.29 2.86
C PRO A 192 0.97 -6.95 1.64
N VAL A 193 1.14 -6.24 0.51
CA VAL A 193 1.87 -6.69 -0.68
C VAL A 193 3.31 -7.07 -0.34
N SER A 194 3.78 -8.19 -0.89
CA SER A 194 5.18 -8.64 -0.78
C SER A 194 5.83 -9.03 -2.11
N ASP A 195 5.04 -9.29 -3.16
CA ASP A 195 5.51 -9.70 -4.48
C ASP A 195 5.19 -8.63 -5.54
N LEU A 196 6.21 -8.24 -6.31
CA LEU A 196 6.11 -7.27 -7.40
C LEU A 196 6.22 -7.91 -8.79
N THR A 197 6.35 -9.25 -8.89
CA THR A 197 6.42 -9.97 -10.18
C THR A 197 5.29 -9.60 -11.16
N PRO A 198 4.02 -9.42 -10.76
CA PRO A 198 2.97 -8.96 -11.67
C PRO A 198 3.22 -7.60 -12.33
N LEU A 199 4.03 -6.73 -11.71
CA LEU A 199 4.33 -5.38 -12.24
C LEU A 199 5.42 -5.39 -13.32
N SER A 200 6.13 -6.50 -13.54
CA SER A 200 7.32 -6.56 -14.40
C SER A 200 7.07 -6.26 -15.88
N LYS A 201 5.80 -6.22 -16.31
CA LYS A 201 5.38 -5.90 -17.68
C LYS A 201 4.82 -4.47 -17.84
N LEU A 202 4.70 -3.70 -16.76
CA LEU A 202 4.15 -2.34 -16.77
C LEU A 202 5.20 -1.33 -17.27
N THR A 203 5.60 -1.46 -18.53
CA THR A 203 6.73 -0.72 -19.12
C THR A 203 6.53 0.79 -19.20
N LYS A 204 5.30 1.29 -19.02
CA LYS A 204 4.96 2.72 -18.90
C LYS A 204 5.00 3.26 -17.48
N LEU A 205 5.16 2.41 -16.46
CA LEU A 205 5.14 2.83 -15.05
C LEU A 205 6.29 3.80 -14.77
N GLU A 206 5.95 5.03 -14.38
CA GLU A 206 6.90 6.10 -14.08
C GLU A 206 7.12 6.27 -12.57
N LYS A 207 6.09 5.97 -11.77
CA LYS A 207 6.12 6.10 -10.31
C LYS A 207 5.49 4.88 -9.66
N LEU A 208 6.15 4.38 -8.63
CA LEU A 208 5.65 3.34 -7.75
C LEU A 208 5.87 3.78 -6.30
N SER A 209 4.83 3.74 -5.47
CA SER A 209 4.96 3.86 -4.02
C SER A 209 4.57 2.55 -3.35
N ILE A 210 5.48 2.01 -2.54
CA ILE A 210 5.33 0.75 -1.80
C ILE A 210 5.72 0.97 -0.32
N GLN A 211 5.47 2.16 0.21
CA GLN A 211 5.86 2.50 1.58
C GLN A 211 5.11 1.63 2.58
N ARG A 212 5.79 1.20 3.65
CA ARG A 212 5.20 0.36 4.72
C ARG A 212 4.52 -0.92 4.20
N THR A 213 4.98 -1.43 3.05
CA THR A 213 4.61 -2.75 2.52
C THR A 213 5.53 -3.85 3.06
N ARG A 214 5.34 -5.09 2.59
CA ARG A 214 6.16 -6.25 2.95
C ARG A 214 7.14 -6.65 1.82
N VAL A 215 7.33 -5.78 0.84
CA VAL A 215 8.21 -6.02 -0.31
C VAL A 215 9.67 -6.08 0.15
N LYS A 216 10.37 -7.12 -0.33
CA LYS A 216 11.82 -7.30 -0.11
C LYS A 216 12.65 -7.20 -1.38
N ASP A 217 12.12 -7.75 -2.47
CA ASP A 217 12.83 -7.86 -3.74
C ASP A 217 12.30 -6.85 -4.76
N LEU A 218 13.19 -6.01 -5.29
CA LEU A 218 12.88 -5.06 -6.35
C LEU A 218 13.28 -5.56 -7.75
N LYS A 219 13.88 -6.76 -7.89
CA LYS A 219 14.29 -7.34 -9.18
C LYS A 219 13.19 -7.33 -10.26
N PRO A 220 11.89 -7.54 -9.96
CA PRO A 220 10.81 -7.39 -10.94
C PRO A 220 10.75 -6.02 -11.65
N LEU A 221 11.25 -4.94 -11.01
CA LEU A 221 11.22 -3.57 -11.54
C LEU A 221 12.41 -3.23 -12.45
N LYS A 222 13.40 -4.13 -12.56
CA LYS A 222 14.69 -3.88 -13.24
C LYS A 222 14.53 -3.44 -14.69
N GLU A 223 13.62 -4.08 -15.43
CA GLU A 223 13.37 -3.82 -16.85
C GLU A 223 12.36 -2.69 -17.12
N LEU A 224 11.75 -2.09 -16.08
CA LEU A 224 10.77 -1.01 -16.20
C LEU A 224 11.47 0.33 -16.51
N LYS A 225 12.00 0.49 -17.73
CA LYS A 225 12.86 1.62 -18.14
C LYS A 225 12.24 3.01 -17.93
N SER A 226 10.92 3.12 -17.98
CA SER A 226 10.18 4.38 -17.75
C SER A 226 10.11 4.82 -16.29
N LEU A 227 10.41 3.91 -15.34
CA LEU A 227 10.29 4.15 -13.90
C LEU A 227 11.35 5.16 -13.43
N LYS A 228 10.87 6.29 -12.93
CA LYS A 228 11.64 7.47 -12.47
C LYS A 228 11.67 7.57 -10.95
N PHE A 229 10.63 7.10 -10.25
CA PHE A 229 10.53 7.17 -8.79
C PHE A 229 10.02 5.86 -8.21
N VAL A 230 10.71 5.37 -7.16
CA VAL A 230 10.23 4.28 -6.31
C VAL A 230 10.35 4.72 -4.85
N TYR A 231 9.24 4.82 -4.13
CA TYR A 231 9.19 5.20 -2.72
C TYR A 231 9.10 3.94 -1.86
N ILE A 232 10.08 3.74 -0.97
CA ILE A 232 10.24 2.48 -0.21
C ILE A 232 10.25 2.65 1.31
N ASN A 233 10.06 3.86 1.86
CA ASN A 233 10.09 4.11 3.31
C ASN A 233 9.25 3.08 4.07
N GLY A 234 9.89 2.34 4.97
CA GLY A 234 9.25 1.37 5.85
C GLY A 234 8.95 0.01 5.18
N ALA A 235 9.32 -0.20 3.92
CA ALA A 235 9.35 -1.52 3.30
C ALA A 235 10.68 -2.23 3.60
N PRO A 236 10.70 -3.53 3.94
CA PRO A 236 11.91 -4.27 4.31
C PRO A 236 12.74 -4.70 3.09
N VAL A 237 13.15 -3.74 2.25
CA VAL A 237 13.90 -4.01 1.00
C VAL A 237 15.36 -4.37 1.31
N ASP A 238 15.78 -5.58 0.93
CA ASP A 238 17.12 -6.09 1.24
C ASP A 238 18.23 -5.47 0.35
N GLU A 239 17.94 -5.25 -0.95
CA GLU A 239 18.90 -4.74 -1.94
C GLU A 239 18.31 -3.59 -2.80
N PRO A 240 18.04 -2.38 -2.24
CA PRO A 240 17.37 -1.31 -2.98
C PRO A 240 18.15 -0.84 -4.22
N PHE A 241 19.48 -1.02 -4.21
CA PHE A 241 20.36 -0.65 -5.31
C PHE A 241 20.29 -1.60 -6.53
N VAL A 242 19.63 -2.77 -6.43
CA VAL A 242 19.61 -3.79 -7.50
C VAL A 242 18.95 -3.33 -8.81
N ILE A 243 18.14 -2.28 -8.76
CA ILE A 243 17.47 -1.65 -9.91
C ILE A 243 18.05 -0.30 -10.33
N MET A 244 19.07 0.21 -9.62
CA MET A 244 19.58 1.57 -9.81
C MET A 244 20.18 1.78 -11.20
N ARG A 245 19.77 2.88 -11.83
CA ARG A 245 20.17 3.29 -13.19
C ARG A 245 19.94 4.81 -13.35
N PRO A 246 20.56 5.46 -14.35
CA PRO A 246 20.36 6.89 -14.59
C PRO A 246 18.87 7.25 -14.73
N GLY A 247 18.44 8.33 -14.07
CA GLY A 247 17.06 8.82 -14.09
C GLY A 247 16.10 8.15 -13.09
N LEU A 248 16.43 6.98 -12.55
CA LEU A 248 15.66 6.35 -11.47
C LEU A 248 16.08 6.90 -10.10
N LYS A 249 15.11 7.29 -9.28
CA LYS A 249 15.27 7.68 -7.88
C LYS A 249 14.55 6.68 -6.99
N VAL A 250 15.31 5.92 -6.21
CA VAL A 250 14.78 5.17 -5.07
C VAL A 250 14.78 6.12 -3.86
N VAL A 251 13.64 6.28 -3.20
CA VAL A 251 13.42 7.25 -2.12
C VAL A 251 13.10 6.49 -0.83
N ASP A 252 14.00 6.64 0.13
CA ASP A 252 13.95 6.04 1.46
C ASP A 252 14.34 7.13 2.48
N GLN A 253 13.32 7.80 3.04
CA GLN A 253 13.40 8.92 3.98
C GLN A 253 12.14 8.93 4.85
#